data_AF-A0A929XTM2-F1
#
_entry.id   AF-A0A929XTM2-F1
#
_cell.length_a   1.000
_cell.length_b   1.000
_cell.length_c   1.000
_cell.angle_alpha   90.00
_cell.angle_beta   90.00
_cell.angle_gamma   90.00
#
_symmetry.space_group_name_H-M   'P 1'
#
loop_
_entity.id
_entity.type
_entity.pdbx_description
1 polymer ?
#
loop_
_entity_poly.entity_id
_entity_poly.type
_entity_poly.pdbx_seq_one_letter_code
_entity_poly.pdbx_strand_id
1 'polypeptide(L)' 'TASLIPVEVKAKSGRAKSMKTLIASDHYPDIRYGMKFSKNNIGHENRIYAFPYFCVFLLKRFMADFHAKEEK' A
#
# COMPACT_ATOMS: atom_id res chain seq x y z
N THR A 1 15.41 -6.04 -9.59
CA THR A 1 14.38 -5.24 -10.30
C THR A 1 13.71 -4.32 -9.30
N ALA A 2 13.55 -3.03 -9.63
CA ALA A 2 12.89 -2.07 -8.74
C ALA A 2 11.40 -2.44 -8.62
N SER A 3 10.86 -2.52 -7.40
CA SER A 3 9.43 -2.75 -7.18
C SER A 3 8.69 -1.41 -7.14
N LEU A 4 7.53 -1.32 -7.80
CA LEU A 4 6.65 -0.16 -7.71
C LEU A 4 5.65 -0.36 -6.57
N ILE A 5 5.56 0.63 -5.69
CA ILE A 5 4.66 0.59 -4.52
C ILE A 5 3.59 1.66 -4.71
N PRO A 6 2.36 1.30 -5.14
CA PRO A 6 1.25 2.23 -5.17
C PRO A 6 0.92 2.72 -3.76
N VAL A 7 0.82 4.05 -3.61
CA VAL A 7 0.39 4.71 -2.38
C VAL A 7 -0.98 5.33 -2.61
N GLU A 8 -1.99 4.81 -1.93
CA GLU A 8 -3.36 5.34 -1.94
C GLU A 8 -3.60 6.18 -0.68
N VAL A 9 -4.08 7.40 -0.86
CA VAL A 9 -4.45 8.31 0.23
C VAL A 9 -5.93 8.64 0.13
N LYS A 10 -6.70 8.33 1.19
CA LYS A 10 -8.15 8.57 1.24
C LYS A 10 -8.53 9.45 2.42
N ALA A 11 -8.95 10.68 2.14
CA ALA A 11 -9.56 11.57 3.12
C ALA A 11 -11.03 11.21 3.43
N LYS A 12 -11.74 10.64 2.45
CA LYS A 12 -13.15 10.21 2.53
C LYS A 12 -13.32 8.85 1.83
N SER A 13 -14.48 8.21 1.98
CA SER A 13 -14.81 6.90 1.39
C SER A 13 -15.14 6.97 -0.12
N GLY A 14 -14.33 7.70 -0.90
CA GLY A 14 -14.47 7.78 -2.35
C GLY A 14 -13.99 6.51 -3.07
N ARG A 15 -14.56 6.24 -4.24
CA ARG A 15 -14.09 5.16 -5.13
C ARG A 15 -12.80 5.59 -5.84
N ALA A 16 -11.81 4.73 -5.84
CA ALA A 16 -10.59 4.80 -6.66
C ALA A 16 -10.43 3.45 -7.37
N LYS A 17 -9.58 3.37 -8.41
CA LYS A 17 -9.20 2.06 -8.97
C LYS A 17 -8.67 1.19 -7.83
N SER A 18 -9.18 -0.03 -7.74
CA SER A 18 -8.86 -0.92 -6.62
C SER A 18 -7.37 -1.27 -6.66
N MET A 19 -6.65 -0.96 -5.58
CA MET A 19 -5.27 -1.38 -5.40
C MET A 19 -5.12 -2.90 -5.50
N LYS A 20 -6.12 -3.65 -5.06
CA LYS A 20 -6.17 -5.12 -5.21
C LYS A 20 -6.13 -5.54 -6.69
N THR A 21 -6.77 -4.78 -7.58
CA THR A 21 -6.74 -5.04 -9.03
C THR A 21 -5.37 -4.72 -9.62
N LEU A 22 -4.69 -3.67 -9.17
CA LEU A 22 -3.33 -3.35 -9.63
C LEU A 22 -2.34 -4.45 -9.24
N ILE A 23 -2.39 -4.90 -7.98
CA ILE A 23 -1.51 -5.94 -7.46
C ILE A 23 -1.78 -7.32 -8.10
N ALA A 24 -3.03 -7.61 -8.49
CA ALA A 24 -3.40 -8.88 -9.11
C ALA A 24 -3.24 -8.90 -10.64
N SER A 25 -2.91 -7.78 -11.27
CA SER A 25 -2.82 -7.68 -12.73
C SER A 25 -1.43 -8.07 -13.24
N ASP A 26 -1.38 -9.02 -14.18
CA ASP A 26 -0.14 -9.40 -14.86
C ASP A 26 0.48 -8.29 -15.71
N HIS A 27 -0.28 -7.21 -15.96
CA HIS A 27 0.20 -6.04 -16.70
C HIS A 27 1.19 -5.19 -15.89
N TYR A 28 1.23 -5.36 -14.56
CA TYR A 28 2.11 -4.60 -13.65
C TYR A 28 2.88 -5.56 -12.73
N PRO A 29 3.78 -6.39 -13.27
CA PRO A 29 4.47 -7.44 -12.50
C PRO A 29 5.41 -6.90 -11.41
N ASP A 30 5.72 -5.61 -11.44
CA ASP A 30 6.53 -4.90 -10.46
C ASP A 30 5.73 -4.38 -9.25
N ILE A 31 4.39 -4.40 -9.32
CA ILE A 31 3.49 -4.06 -8.22
C ILE A 31 3.17 -5.32 -7.41
N ARG A 32 3.90 -5.52 -6.31
CA ARG A 32 3.73 -6.70 -5.43
C ARG A 32 2.81 -6.47 -4.24
N TYR A 33 2.74 -5.23 -3.76
CA TYR A 33 1.93 -4.80 -2.62
C TYR A 33 1.69 -3.30 -2.72
N GLY A 34 0.82 -2.76 -1.87
CA GLY A 34 0.60 -1.31 -1.81
C GLY A 34 0.37 -0.78 -0.40
N MET A 35 0.34 0.54 -0.29
CA MET A 35 0.14 1.24 0.99
C MET A 35 -1.09 2.12 0.93
N LYS A 36 -1.92 2.02 1.95
CA LYS A 36 -3.16 2.79 2.06
C LYS A 36 -3.13 3.65 3.32
N PHE A 37 -3.30 4.94 3.14
CA PHE A 37 -3.43 5.92 4.22
C PHE A 37 -4.87 6.42 4.29
N SER A 38 -5.55 6.18 5.41
CA SER A 38 -6.96 6.56 5.58
C SER A 38 -7.33 6.77 7.05
N LYS A 39 -8.56 7.20 7.34
CA LYS A 39 -9.10 7.27 8.71
C LYS A 39 -9.48 5.86 9.23
N ASN A 40 -8.53 4.93 9.24
CA ASN A 40 -8.68 3.55 9.72
C ASN A 40 -7.48 3.16 10.60
N ASN A 41 -7.59 2.00 11.26
CA ASN A 41 -6.51 1.41 12.06
C ASN A 41 -5.37 0.85 11.18
N ILE A 42 -4.22 0.60 11.82
CA ILE A 42 -3.10 -0.12 11.20
C ILE A 42 -3.53 -1.55 10.89
N GLY A 43 -3.20 -2.05 9.71
CA GLY A 43 -3.48 -3.43 9.33
C GLY A 43 -2.71 -3.88 8.10
N HIS A 44 -2.72 -5.18 7.84
CA HIS A 44 -2.15 -5.76 6.62
C HIS A 44 -3.09 -6.86 6.14
N GLU A 45 -3.59 -6.72 4.90
CA GLU A 45 -4.50 -7.70 4.29
C GLU A 45 -4.38 -7.65 2.78
N ASN A 46 -4.44 -8.80 2.09
CA ASN A 46 -4.42 -8.90 0.64
C ASN A 46 -3.23 -8.13 -0.01
N ARG A 47 -2.03 -8.20 0.58
CA ARG A 47 -0.84 -7.45 0.13
C ARG A 47 -1.01 -5.92 0.19
N ILE A 48 -1.87 -5.42 1.06
CA ILE A 48 -2.09 -3.98 1.28
C ILE A 48 -1.79 -3.65 2.75
N TYR A 49 -0.83 -2.76 2.96
CA TYR A 49 -0.51 -2.21 4.28
C TYR A 49 -1.36 -0.96 4.50
N ALA A 50 -2.23 -1.00 5.50
CA ALA A 50 -3.08 0.11 5.88
C ALA A 50 -2.46 0.86 7.07
N PHE A 51 -2.42 2.18 6.97
CA PHE A 51 -1.98 3.10 8.01
C PHE A 51 -3.03 4.19 8.24
N PRO A 52 -3.13 4.69 9.48
CA PRO A 52 -3.82 5.94 9.75
C PRO A 52 -3.22 7.07 8.91
N TYR A 53 -4.06 7.92 8.33
CA TYR A 53 -3.61 9.03 7.48
C TYR A 53 -2.62 9.96 8.19
N PHE A 54 -2.80 10.19 9.49
CA PHE A 54 -1.89 11.02 10.27
C PHE A 54 -0.45 10.47 10.34
N CYS A 55 -0.22 9.20 10.00
CA CYS A 55 1.12 8.60 9.97
C CYS A 55 1.89 8.84 8.65
N VAL A 56 1.35 9.58 7.67
CA VAL A 56 2.01 9.73 6.35
C VAL A 56 3.43 10.31 6.46
N PHE A 57 3.67 11.19 7.44
CA PHE A 57 4.99 11.81 7.67
C PHE A 57 6.07 10.80 8.06
N LEU A 58 5.68 9.60 8.52
CA LEU A 58 6.59 8.51 8.86
C LEU A 58 6.96 7.65 7.66
N LEU A 59 6.30 7.81 6.50
CA LEU A 59 6.47 6.92 5.34
C LEU A 59 7.94 6.77 4.93
N LYS A 60 8.68 7.88 4.83
CA LYS A 60 10.10 7.83 4.45
C LYS A 60 10.94 7.02 5.45
N ARG A 61 10.72 7.22 6.75
CA ARG A 61 11.41 6.48 7.81
C ARG A 61 11.02 5.01 7.78
N PHE A 62 9.74 4.72 7.63
CA PHE A 62 9.24 3.35 7.51
C PHE A 62 9.88 2.64 6.32
N MET A 63 9.97 3.28 5.15
CA MET A 63 10.61 2.74 3.93
C MET A 63 12.11 2.49 4.04
N ALA A 64 12.81 3.15 4.97
CA ALA A 64 14.24 2.88 5.17
C ALA A 64 14.50 1.49 5.76
N ASP A 65 13.61 1.01 6.62
CA ASP A 65 13.77 -0.24 7.38
C ASP A 65 12.78 -1.34 6.95
N PHE A 66 11.81 -1.00 6.10
CA PHE A 66 10.71 -1.90 5.77
C PHE A 66 11.09 -2.89 4.67
N HIS A 67 10.92 -4.17 4.99
CA HIS A 67 10.96 -5.27 4.04
C HIS A 67 9.58 -5.93 3.99
N ALA A 68 8.93 -5.87 2.82
CA ALA A 68 7.63 -6.51 2.64
C ALA A 68 7.76 -8.02 2.84
N LYS A 69 6.82 -8.61 3.59
CA LYS A 69 6.72 -10.07 3.65
C LYS A 69 6.34 -10.60 2.27
N GLU A 70 7.12 -11.53 1.74
CA GLU A 70 6.70 -12.33 0.59
C GLU A 70 5.63 -13.31 1.09
N GLU A 71 4.36 -13.00 0.83
CA GLU A 71 3.28 -13.98 0.97
C GLU A 71 3.49 -15.03 -0.14
N LYS A 72 3.86 -16.25 0.26
CA LYS A 72 3.94 -17.42 -0.62
C LYS A 72 2.55 -17.90 -1.03
#